data_AF-A0A8J7R3A6-F1
#
_entry.id   AF-A0A8J7R3A6-F1
#
_cell.length_a   1.000
_cell.length_b   1.000
_cell.length_c   1.000
_cell.angle_alpha   90.00
_cell.angle_beta   90.00
_cell.angle_gamma   90.00
#
_symmetry.space_group_name_H-M   'P 1'
#
loop_
_entity.id
_entity.type
_entity.pdbx_description
1 polymer ?
#
loop_
_entity_poly.entity_id
_entity_poly.type
_entity_poly.pdbx_seq_one_letter_code
_entity_poly.pdbx_strand_id
1 'polypeptide(L)'
;MSTAKFRRCHYVTKTWEGGWSDHPADPGGKTMYGVTEAVYHAWLRQHGKPARPVRQITPAEAEQIYFEHYWVPSGGPTLAAGVDLATYDASVNSGVSRGRKWLLDSIGGPDHETVKRICATRLSFMRSLKIWNTFGRGWARRVADIEAKGVAWALTAANDNRELVKQQLGDEADKARARARNQTGVAAGAGSGGAISINQGAQLGDWILAGIAVLAVAALVFLIIRAVINTHRATAYAREAANA
;
A
#
# COMPACT_ATOMS: atom_id res chain seq x y z
N MET A 1 -3.44 -23.63 13.40
CA MET A 1 -3.31 -22.41 12.57
C MET A 1 -2.04 -22.51 11.73
N SER A 2 -2.07 -22.21 10.43
CA SER A 2 -0.90 -22.37 9.56
C SER A 2 0.12 -21.23 9.76
N THR A 3 1.24 -21.54 10.40
CA THR A 3 2.40 -20.63 10.58
C THR A 3 3.13 -20.35 9.26
N ALA A 4 3.01 -21.25 8.27
CA ALA A 4 3.63 -21.08 6.95
C ALA A 4 3.02 -19.91 6.15
N LYS A 5 1.68 -19.79 6.14
CA LYS A 5 0.99 -18.64 5.50
C LYS A 5 1.43 -17.32 6.11
N PHE A 6 1.46 -17.26 7.45
CA PHE A 6 1.93 -16.09 8.18
C PHE A 6 3.36 -15.73 7.77
N ARG A 7 4.32 -16.66 7.87
CA ARG A 7 5.73 -16.37 7.57
C ARG A 7 5.93 -15.89 6.13
N ARG A 8 5.18 -16.47 5.18
CA ARG A 8 5.20 -16.02 3.78
C ARG A 8 4.71 -14.56 3.65
N CYS A 9 3.60 -14.20 4.29
CA CYS A 9 3.09 -12.82 4.27
C CYS A 9 4.02 -11.86 5.01
N HIS A 10 4.46 -12.24 6.22
CA HIS A 10 5.35 -11.46 7.05
C HIS A 10 6.70 -11.19 6.38
N TYR A 11 7.23 -12.17 5.63
CA TYR A 11 8.44 -11.98 4.84
C TYR A 11 8.30 -10.83 3.82
N VAL A 12 7.15 -10.69 3.16
CA VAL A 12 6.89 -9.59 2.22
C VAL A 12 6.65 -8.28 2.97
N THR A 13 5.85 -8.28 4.03
CA THR A 13 5.55 -7.08 4.80
C THR A 13 6.79 -6.49 5.45
N LYS A 14 7.67 -7.32 6.04
CA LYS A 14 8.87 -6.83 6.75
C LYS A 14 9.90 -6.19 5.85
N THR A 15 9.92 -6.46 4.53
CA THR A 15 10.83 -5.74 3.61
C THR A 15 10.52 -4.24 3.54
N TRP A 16 9.30 -3.85 3.93
CA TRP A 16 8.84 -2.46 3.96
C TRP A 16 8.97 -1.79 5.32
N GLU A 17 9.16 -2.56 6.38
CA GLU A 17 9.23 -2.05 7.76
C GLU A 17 10.59 -1.40 8.07
N GLY A 18 11.55 -1.44 7.13
CA GLY A 18 12.90 -0.95 7.32
C GLY A 18 13.74 -1.90 8.17
N GLY A 19 15.03 -2.03 7.85
CA GLY A 19 16.00 -2.59 8.79
C GLY A 19 16.24 -1.63 9.96
N TRP A 20 16.79 -2.15 11.06
CA TRP A 20 17.29 -1.43 12.24
C TRP A 20 17.56 0.08 12.03
N SER A 21 16.79 0.94 12.72
CA SER A 21 17.12 2.35 12.93
C SER A 21 17.67 2.53 14.34
N ASP A 22 18.97 2.78 14.46
CA ASP A 22 19.61 3.32 15.67
C ASP A 22 20.10 4.71 15.33
N HIS A 23 19.20 5.68 15.37
CA HIS A 23 19.61 7.08 15.33
C HIS A 23 19.72 7.57 16.78
N PRO A 24 20.90 8.01 17.26
CA PRO A 24 21.11 8.50 18.63
C PRO A 24 20.27 9.72 19.02
N ALA A 25 19.53 10.29 18.07
CA ALA A 25 18.76 11.53 18.19
C ALA A 25 17.25 11.32 17.99
N ASP A 26 16.76 10.08 17.97
CA ASP A 26 15.33 9.80 17.75
C ASP A 26 14.55 9.82 19.09
N PRO A 27 13.65 10.80 19.32
CA PRO A 27 12.75 10.81 20.48
C PRO A 27 11.59 9.80 20.34
N GLY A 28 11.46 9.12 19.21
CA GLY A 28 10.58 7.97 19.04
C GLY A 28 11.07 6.81 19.89
N GLY A 29 10.36 6.49 20.98
CA GLY A 29 10.78 5.51 21.99
C GLY A 29 11.34 4.19 21.42
N LYS A 30 12.18 3.51 22.22
CA LYS A 30 12.96 2.32 21.84
C LYS A 30 12.09 1.34 21.02
N THR A 31 12.53 1.03 19.79
CA THR A 31 11.84 0.12 18.86
C THR A 31 12.85 -0.86 18.26
N MET A 32 12.50 -2.14 18.14
CA MET A 32 13.31 -3.17 17.46
C MET A 32 12.40 -4.10 16.65
N TYR A 33 12.80 -4.44 15.42
CA TYR A 33 11.98 -5.19 14.44
C TYR A 33 10.57 -4.61 14.23
N GLY A 34 10.42 -3.28 14.30
CA GLY A 34 9.11 -2.61 14.22
C GLY A 34 8.25 -2.72 15.48
N VAL A 35 8.74 -3.38 16.54
CA VAL A 35 8.06 -3.53 17.83
C VAL A 35 8.55 -2.46 18.80
N THR A 36 7.63 -1.65 19.34
CA THR A 36 7.95 -0.66 20.37
C THR A 36 8.13 -1.31 21.74
N GLU A 37 8.87 -0.67 22.64
CA GLU A 37 9.05 -1.15 24.02
C GLU A 37 7.72 -1.33 24.78
N ALA A 38 6.75 -0.47 24.52
CA ALA A 38 5.41 -0.59 25.10
C ALA A 38 4.69 -1.87 24.63
N VAL A 39 4.73 -2.17 23.32
CA VAL A 39 4.13 -3.39 22.75
C VAL A 39 4.85 -4.63 23.28
N TYR A 40 6.19 -4.59 23.33
CA TYR A 40 6.98 -5.71 23.81
C TYR A 40 6.71 -6.02 25.28
N HIS A 41 6.71 -5.00 26.15
CA HIS A 41 6.40 -5.19 27.56
C HIS A 41 4.97 -5.70 27.78
N ALA A 42 3.99 -5.23 27.00
CA ALA A 42 2.63 -5.76 27.07
C ALA A 42 2.57 -7.25 26.71
N TRP A 43 3.26 -7.63 25.64
CA TRP A 43 3.35 -9.02 25.20
C TRP A 43 4.05 -9.93 26.21
N LEU A 44 5.18 -9.48 26.80
CA LEU A 44 5.89 -10.21 27.86
C LEU A 44 4.99 -10.47 29.07
N ARG A 45 4.23 -9.46 29.51
CA ARG A 45 3.27 -9.62 30.62
C ARG A 45 2.18 -10.64 30.30
N GLN A 46 1.63 -10.62 29.09
CA GLN A 46 0.62 -11.60 28.64
C GLN A 46 1.16 -13.04 28.62
N HIS A 47 2.47 -13.21 28.41
CA HIS A 47 3.13 -14.51 28.36
C HIS A 47 3.81 -14.92 29.66
N GLY A 48 3.62 -14.16 30.75
CA GLY A 48 4.26 -14.43 32.05
C GLY A 48 5.79 -14.35 32.03
N LYS A 49 6.36 -13.60 31.07
CA LYS A 49 7.81 -13.44 30.90
C LYS A 49 8.31 -12.21 31.67
N PRO A 50 9.55 -12.24 32.19
CA PRO A 50 10.14 -11.08 32.87
C PRO A 50 10.27 -9.90 31.90
N ALA A 51 10.01 -8.69 32.40
CA ALA A 51 10.20 -7.47 31.64
C ALA A 51 11.69 -7.31 31.28
N ARG A 52 11.95 -7.00 30.00
CA ARG A 52 13.31 -6.71 29.52
C ARG A 52 13.25 -5.71 28.39
N PRO A 53 14.31 -4.89 28.22
CA PRO A 53 14.31 -3.84 27.21
C PRO A 53 14.04 -4.41 25.81
N VAL A 54 13.34 -3.65 24.98
CA VAL A 54 13.04 -4.09 23.61
C VAL A 54 14.29 -4.32 22.77
N ARG A 55 15.45 -3.74 23.12
CA ARG A 55 16.74 -4.06 22.49
C ARG A 55 17.19 -5.52 22.69
N GLN A 56 16.50 -6.29 23.52
CA GLN A 56 16.76 -7.72 23.71
C GLN A 56 15.70 -8.63 23.06
N ILE A 57 14.68 -8.08 22.39
CA ILE A 57 13.68 -8.90 21.71
C ILE A 57 14.35 -9.79 20.65
N THR A 58 13.97 -11.07 20.61
CA THR A 58 14.47 -12.01 19.61
C THR A 58 13.64 -11.91 18.33
N PRO A 59 14.19 -12.28 17.15
CA PRO A 59 13.39 -12.37 15.92
C PRO A 59 12.16 -13.27 16.09
N ALA A 60 12.27 -14.37 16.84
CA ALA A 60 11.16 -15.28 17.10
C ALA A 60 10.04 -14.64 17.95
N GLU A 61 10.39 -13.87 18.98
CA GLU A 61 9.40 -13.12 19.76
C GLU A 61 8.74 -12.03 18.93
N ALA A 62 9.50 -11.30 18.10
CA ALA A 62 8.93 -10.31 17.20
C ALA A 62 7.95 -10.96 16.20
N GLU A 63 8.33 -12.08 15.58
CA GLU A 63 7.43 -12.86 14.73
C GLU A 63 6.17 -13.30 15.48
N GLN A 64 6.30 -13.75 16.73
CA GLN A 64 5.16 -14.15 17.55
C GLN A 64 4.23 -12.98 17.87
N ILE A 65 4.78 -11.80 18.17
CA ILE A 65 3.99 -10.55 18.33
C ILE A 65 3.24 -10.22 17.04
N TYR A 66 3.90 -10.29 15.89
CA TYR A 66 3.23 -10.05 14.59
C TYR A 66 2.16 -11.09 14.30
N PHE A 67 2.38 -12.34 14.67
CA PHE A 67 1.41 -13.42 14.51
C PHE A 67 0.16 -13.16 15.37
N GLU A 68 0.35 -12.84 16.64
CA GLU A 68 -0.74 -12.72 17.63
C GLU A 68 -1.47 -11.38 17.56
N HIS A 69 -0.76 -10.28 17.33
CA HIS A 69 -1.35 -8.94 17.39
C HIS A 69 -1.86 -8.46 16.03
N TYR A 70 -1.36 -9.02 14.92
CA TYR A 70 -1.71 -8.56 13.58
C TYR A 70 -2.28 -9.68 12.71
N TRP A 71 -1.59 -10.80 12.55
CA TRP A 71 -2.02 -11.86 11.63
C TRP A 71 -3.31 -12.56 12.05
N VAL A 72 -3.38 -13.06 13.28
CA VAL A 72 -4.60 -13.71 13.79
C VAL A 72 -5.76 -12.71 13.84
N PRO A 73 -5.61 -11.50 14.41
CA PRO A 73 -6.70 -10.53 14.49
C PRO A 73 -7.14 -9.99 13.12
N SER A 74 -6.25 -9.89 12.13
CA SER A 74 -6.62 -9.49 10.76
C SER A 74 -7.45 -10.56 10.04
N GLY A 75 -7.58 -11.77 10.61
CA GLY A 75 -8.22 -12.91 9.96
C GLY A 75 -7.31 -13.68 9.03
N GLY A 76 -6.00 -13.39 9.00
CA GLY A 76 -5.02 -14.01 8.10
C GLY A 76 -5.12 -15.54 7.98
N PRO A 77 -5.34 -16.31 9.08
CA PRO A 77 -5.50 -17.76 8.99
C PRO A 77 -6.59 -18.23 8.01
N THR A 78 -7.70 -17.51 7.89
CA THR A 78 -8.88 -17.92 7.09
C THR A 78 -8.96 -17.27 5.71
N LEU A 79 -8.15 -16.25 5.42
CA LEU A 79 -8.20 -15.53 4.15
C LEU A 79 -7.52 -16.30 3.02
N ALA A 80 -8.00 -16.14 1.79
CA ALA A 80 -7.39 -16.72 0.60
C ALA A 80 -5.99 -16.16 0.33
N ALA A 81 -5.18 -16.89 -0.45
CA ALA A 81 -3.84 -16.46 -0.82
C ALA A 81 -3.89 -15.11 -1.56
N GLY A 82 -3.03 -14.18 -1.16
CA GLY A 82 -2.98 -12.83 -1.71
C GLY A 82 -3.91 -11.85 -0.99
N VAL A 83 -5.14 -12.26 -0.69
CA VAL A 83 -6.06 -11.50 0.19
C VAL A 83 -5.47 -11.43 1.60
N ASP A 84 -4.92 -12.54 2.08
CA ASP A 84 -4.22 -12.64 3.35
C ASP A 84 -3.05 -11.64 3.47
N LEU A 85 -2.19 -11.55 2.45
CA LEU A 85 -1.10 -10.59 2.37
C LEU A 85 -1.61 -9.15 2.39
N ALA A 86 -2.57 -8.81 1.52
CA ALA A 86 -3.06 -7.44 1.38
C ALA A 86 -3.74 -6.95 2.67
N THR A 87 -4.55 -7.80 3.31
CA THR A 87 -5.20 -7.47 4.60
C THR A 87 -4.17 -7.39 5.73
N TYR A 88 -3.24 -8.34 5.83
CA TYR A 88 -2.22 -8.35 6.88
C TYR A 88 -1.30 -7.13 6.81
N ASP A 89 -0.76 -6.80 5.63
CA ASP A 89 0.11 -5.62 5.46
C ASP A 89 -0.64 -4.33 5.80
N ALA A 90 -1.90 -4.23 5.39
CA ALA A 90 -2.77 -3.12 5.76
C ALA A 90 -2.99 -3.03 7.28
N SER A 91 -3.18 -4.16 7.96
CA SER A 91 -3.33 -4.22 9.41
C SER A 91 -2.06 -3.82 10.15
N VAL A 92 -0.88 -4.24 9.68
CA VAL A 92 0.42 -3.82 10.25
C VAL A 92 0.60 -2.31 10.11
N ASN A 93 0.36 -1.77 8.93
CA ASN A 93 0.66 -0.38 8.63
C ASN A 93 -0.40 0.62 9.10
N SER A 94 -1.65 0.20 9.26
CA SER A 94 -2.78 1.10 9.54
C SER A 94 -3.71 0.61 10.66
N GLY A 95 -3.33 -0.45 11.37
CA GLY A 95 -4.08 -1.05 12.47
C GLY A 95 -5.06 -2.14 12.00
N VAL A 96 -5.23 -3.17 12.82
CA VAL A 96 -6.08 -4.35 12.54
C VAL A 96 -7.50 -3.95 12.15
N SER A 97 -8.15 -3.11 12.94
CA SER A 97 -9.54 -2.69 12.70
C SER A 97 -9.71 -2.04 11.33
N ARG A 98 -8.75 -1.22 10.91
CA ARG A 98 -8.82 -0.54 9.61
C ARG A 98 -8.53 -1.51 8.46
N GLY A 99 -7.53 -2.39 8.61
CA GLY A 99 -7.25 -3.44 7.62
C GLY A 99 -8.46 -4.36 7.38
N ARG A 100 -9.13 -4.79 8.46
CA ARG A 100 -10.38 -5.57 8.38
C ARG A 100 -11.51 -4.78 7.73
N LYS A 101 -11.68 -3.51 8.07
CA LYS A 101 -12.69 -2.66 7.44
C LYS A 101 -12.47 -2.57 5.92
N TRP A 102 -11.25 -2.29 5.48
CA TRP A 102 -10.95 -2.22 4.05
C TRP A 102 -11.16 -3.56 3.33
N LEU A 103 -10.85 -4.68 3.98
CA LEU A 103 -11.20 -6.01 3.46
C LEU A 103 -12.71 -6.13 3.25
N LEU A 104 -13.51 -5.87 4.28
CA LEU A 104 -14.97 -6.00 4.22
C LEU A 104 -15.60 -5.08 3.16
N ASP A 105 -15.09 -3.86 3.03
CA ASP A 105 -15.54 -2.91 2.00
C ASP A 105 -15.12 -3.32 0.57
N SER A 106 -14.27 -4.35 0.43
CA SER A 106 -13.64 -4.76 -0.83
C SER A 106 -13.95 -6.19 -1.26
N ILE A 107 -14.72 -6.98 -0.49
CA ILE A 107 -15.06 -8.37 -0.87
C ILE A 107 -15.97 -8.43 -2.11
N GLY A 108 -15.77 -9.42 -2.99
CA GLY A 108 -16.65 -9.71 -4.12
C GLY A 108 -15.95 -10.22 -5.39
N GLY A 109 -16.47 -11.27 -6.02
CA GLY A 109 -15.82 -11.86 -7.20
C GLY A 109 -14.46 -12.51 -6.88
N PRO A 110 -13.56 -12.65 -7.87
CA PRO A 110 -12.28 -13.35 -7.70
C PRO A 110 -11.34 -12.68 -6.68
N ASP A 111 -10.51 -13.49 -6.02
CA ASP A 111 -9.59 -13.04 -4.97
C ASP A 111 -8.59 -11.98 -5.43
N HIS A 112 -8.06 -12.08 -6.66
CA HIS A 112 -7.14 -11.09 -7.21
C HIS A 112 -7.80 -9.70 -7.38
N GLU A 113 -9.10 -9.64 -7.65
CA GLU A 113 -9.84 -8.37 -7.68
C GLU A 113 -10.11 -7.84 -6.28
N THR A 114 -10.35 -8.72 -5.29
CA THR A 114 -10.42 -8.33 -3.88
C THR A 114 -9.10 -7.69 -3.42
N VAL A 115 -7.95 -8.26 -3.78
CA VAL A 115 -6.63 -7.68 -3.50
C VAL A 115 -6.51 -6.26 -4.07
N LYS A 116 -6.86 -6.07 -5.35
CA LYS A 116 -6.83 -4.77 -6.02
C LYS A 116 -7.70 -3.75 -5.32
N ARG A 117 -8.92 -4.12 -4.93
CA ARG A 117 -9.85 -3.21 -4.23
C ARG A 117 -9.37 -2.82 -2.84
N ILE A 118 -8.84 -3.76 -2.05
CA ILE A 118 -8.28 -3.44 -0.72
C ILE A 118 -7.13 -2.44 -0.85
N CYS A 119 -6.21 -2.69 -1.78
CA CYS A 119 -5.06 -1.81 -2.03
C CYS A 119 -5.50 -0.42 -2.51
N ALA A 120 -6.50 -0.34 -3.40
CA ALA A 120 -7.08 0.92 -3.86
C ALA A 120 -7.76 1.71 -2.73
N THR A 121 -8.57 1.05 -1.90
CA THR A 121 -9.26 1.66 -0.75
C THR A 121 -8.26 2.19 0.27
N ARG A 122 -7.25 1.39 0.62
CA ARG A 122 -6.15 1.79 1.50
C ARG A 122 -5.42 3.02 0.97
N LEU A 123 -5.01 3.00 -0.30
CA LEU A 123 -4.25 4.10 -0.90
C LEU A 123 -5.08 5.38 -0.99
N SER A 124 -6.39 5.27 -1.23
CA SER A 124 -7.30 6.41 -1.20
C SER A 124 -7.31 7.09 0.17
N PHE A 125 -7.42 6.31 1.25
CA PHE A 125 -7.32 6.83 2.61
C PHE A 125 -5.96 7.48 2.89
N MET A 126 -4.85 6.82 2.51
CA MET A 126 -3.52 7.39 2.75
C MET A 126 -3.32 8.75 2.07
N ARG A 127 -3.89 8.91 0.88
CA ARG A 127 -3.85 10.17 0.12
C ARG A 127 -4.62 11.32 0.76
N SER A 128 -5.59 11.05 1.62
CA SER A 128 -6.32 12.08 2.35
C SER A 128 -5.58 12.58 3.60
N LEU A 129 -4.48 11.92 3.99
CA LEU A 129 -3.70 12.31 5.16
C LEU A 129 -2.84 13.54 4.86
N LYS A 130 -2.78 14.48 5.81
CA LYS A 130 -1.96 15.70 5.71
C LYS A 130 -0.47 15.41 5.44
N ILE A 131 0.04 14.31 6.00
CA ILE A 131 1.44 13.86 5.88
C ILE A 131 1.73 13.12 4.56
N TRP A 132 0.75 12.99 3.66
CA TRP A 132 0.93 12.38 2.33
C TRP A 132 2.04 13.07 1.52
N ASN A 133 2.19 14.39 1.64
CA ASN A 133 3.21 15.12 0.88
C ASN A 133 4.64 14.70 1.26
N THR A 134 4.84 14.23 2.49
CA THR A 134 6.15 13.77 2.97
C THR A 134 6.38 12.29 2.65
N PHE A 135 5.40 11.43 2.92
CA PHE A 135 5.61 9.96 2.89
C PHE A 135 4.88 9.24 1.75
N GLY A 136 3.96 9.93 1.07
CA GLY A 136 3.00 9.34 0.14
C GLY A 136 3.63 8.61 -1.04
N ARG A 137 4.80 9.06 -1.52
CA ARG A 137 5.54 8.35 -2.57
C ARG A 137 6.02 6.98 -2.10
N GLY A 138 6.54 6.88 -0.87
CA GLY A 138 6.94 5.60 -0.28
C GLY A 138 5.75 4.68 -0.05
N TRP A 139 4.65 5.22 0.49
CA TRP A 139 3.42 4.46 0.70
C TRP A 139 2.79 3.96 -0.59
N ALA A 140 2.73 4.80 -1.64
CA ALA A 140 2.24 4.40 -2.95
C ALA A 140 3.05 3.23 -3.53
N ARG A 141 4.37 3.26 -3.37
CA ARG A 141 5.24 2.17 -3.82
C ARG A 141 5.00 0.88 -3.02
N ARG A 142 4.89 0.96 -1.69
CA ARG A 142 4.55 -0.19 -0.82
C ARG A 142 3.25 -0.84 -1.27
N VAL A 143 2.19 -0.03 -1.41
CA VAL A 143 0.87 -0.55 -1.78
C VAL A 143 0.89 -1.17 -3.18
N ALA A 144 1.61 -0.58 -4.14
CA ALA A 144 1.75 -1.16 -5.48
C ALA A 144 2.46 -2.53 -5.48
N ASP A 145 3.54 -2.68 -4.72
CA ASP A 145 4.27 -3.96 -4.62
C ASP A 145 3.43 -5.03 -3.87
N ILE A 146 2.70 -4.64 -2.81
CA ILE A 146 1.76 -5.54 -2.11
C ILE A 146 0.61 -5.96 -3.02
N GLU A 147 0.04 -5.04 -3.80
CA GLU A 147 -1.04 -5.32 -4.76
C GLU A 147 -0.57 -6.34 -5.80
N ALA A 148 0.56 -6.09 -6.45
CA ALA A 148 1.08 -6.97 -7.49
C ALA A 148 1.42 -8.37 -6.94
N LYS A 149 2.10 -8.45 -5.79
CA LYS A 149 2.43 -9.72 -5.14
C LYS A 149 1.18 -10.48 -4.72
N GLY A 150 0.20 -9.79 -4.15
CA GLY A 150 -1.07 -10.38 -3.73
C GLY A 150 -1.88 -10.91 -4.92
N VAL A 151 -1.94 -10.16 -6.02
CA VAL A 151 -2.57 -10.60 -7.26
C VAL A 151 -1.87 -11.82 -7.82
N ALA A 152 -0.53 -11.84 -7.89
CA ALA A 152 0.23 -12.99 -8.34
C ALA A 152 -0.09 -14.25 -7.51
N TRP A 153 -0.17 -14.12 -6.18
CA TRP A 153 -0.52 -15.24 -5.30
C TRP A 153 -1.95 -15.72 -5.49
N ALA A 154 -2.91 -14.79 -5.62
CA ALA A 154 -4.31 -15.12 -5.85
C ALA A 154 -4.51 -15.81 -7.21
N LEU A 155 -3.87 -15.33 -8.28
CA LEU A 155 -3.92 -15.94 -9.61
C LEU A 155 -3.28 -17.32 -9.63
N THR A 156 -2.11 -17.48 -9.02
CA THR A 156 -1.43 -18.78 -8.91
C THR A 156 -2.26 -19.78 -8.10
N ALA A 157 -2.96 -19.34 -7.06
CA ALA A 157 -3.83 -20.21 -6.28
C ALA A 157 -5.11 -20.61 -7.03
N ALA A 158 -5.56 -19.79 -7.97
CA ALA A 158 -6.74 -20.06 -8.78
C ALA A 158 -6.45 -20.83 -10.08
N ASN A 159 -5.18 -20.91 -10.49
CA ASN A 159 -4.79 -21.44 -11.78
C ASN A 159 -3.40 -22.10 -11.77
N ASP A 160 -3.32 -23.36 -12.17
CA ASP A 160 -2.07 -24.10 -12.28
C ASP A 160 -1.24 -23.75 -13.54
N ASN A 161 -1.81 -22.98 -14.48
CA ASN A 161 -1.11 -22.54 -15.69
C ASN A 161 -0.29 -21.27 -15.44
N ARG A 162 1.02 -21.44 -15.24
CA ARG A 162 1.97 -20.34 -15.01
C ARG A 162 2.06 -19.32 -16.15
N GLU A 163 1.96 -19.77 -17.41
CA GLU A 163 2.00 -18.84 -18.55
C GLU A 163 0.79 -17.92 -18.57
N LEU A 164 -0.39 -18.43 -18.19
CA LEU A 164 -1.58 -17.59 -18.06
C LEU A 164 -1.46 -16.60 -16.89
N VAL A 165 -0.91 -17.03 -15.75
CA VAL A 165 -0.62 -16.12 -14.62
C VAL A 165 0.34 -15.01 -15.06
N LYS A 166 1.43 -15.37 -15.74
CA LYS A 166 2.42 -14.43 -16.29
C LYS A 166 1.80 -13.45 -17.27
N GLN A 167 0.97 -13.93 -18.19
CA GLN A 167 0.25 -13.09 -19.14
C GLN A 167 -0.66 -12.09 -18.42
N GLN A 168 -1.49 -12.54 -17.46
CA GLN A 168 -2.40 -11.67 -16.71
C GLN A 168 -1.65 -10.60 -15.91
N LEU A 169 -0.51 -10.93 -15.30
CA LEU A 169 0.34 -9.97 -14.62
C LEU A 169 0.96 -8.96 -15.60
N GLY A 170 1.37 -9.42 -16.79
CA GLY A 170 1.84 -8.58 -17.89
C GLY A 170 0.77 -7.58 -18.35
N ASP A 171 -0.46 -8.07 -18.55
CA ASP A 171 -1.60 -7.24 -18.95
C ASP A 171 -1.91 -6.16 -17.91
N GLU A 172 -1.85 -6.48 -16.61
CA GLU A 172 -2.02 -5.48 -15.55
C GLU A 172 -0.87 -4.45 -15.55
N ALA A 173 0.37 -4.86 -15.84
CA ALA A 173 1.49 -3.95 -16.01
C ALA A 173 1.25 -2.98 -17.18
N ASP A 174 0.79 -3.48 -18.32
CA ASP A 174 0.55 -2.66 -19.52
C ASP A 174 -0.64 -1.72 -19.35
N LYS A 175 -1.74 -2.18 -18.75
CA LYS A 175 -2.87 -1.31 -18.35
C LYS A 175 -2.40 -0.19 -17.43
N ALA A 176 -1.53 -0.49 -16.46
CA ALA A 176 -0.98 0.53 -15.56
C ALA A 176 -0.06 1.51 -16.30
N ARG A 177 0.81 1.04 -17.21
CA ARG A 177 1.67 1.90 -18.06
C ARG A 177 0.83 2.81 -18.95
N ALA A 178 -0.23 2.31 -19.57
CA ALA A 178 -1.13 3.09 -20.40
C ALA A 178 -1.84 4.18 -19.59
N ARG A 179 -2.35 3.85 -18.39
CA ARG A 179 -2.95 4.83 -17.47
C ARG A 179 -1.97 5.92 -17.05
N ALA A 180 -0.73 5.55 -16.73
CA ALA A 180 0.31 6.51 -16.37
C ALA A 180 0.62 7.47 -17.54
N ARG A 181 0.83 6.93 -18.75
CA ARG A 181 1.06 7.72 -19.96
C ARG A 181 -0.07 8.70 -20.25
N ASN A 182 -1.32 8.25 -20.16
CA ASN A 182 -2.49 9.11 -20.37
C ASN A 182 -2.54 10.25 -19.34
N GLN A 183 -2.28 9.95 -18.07
CA GLN A 183 -2.28 10.97 -17.01
C GLN A 183 -1.16 11.99 -17.18
N THR A 184 0.04 11.55 -17.59
CA THR A 184 1.14 12.46 -17.93
C THR A 184 0.85 13.29 -19.18
N GLY A 185 0.24 12.70 -20.21
CA GLY A 185 -0.14 13.40 -21.43
C GLY A 185 -1.18 14.50 -21.18
N VAL A 186 -2.22 14.20 -20.39
CA VAL A 186 -3.21 15.20 -19.98
C VAL A 186 -2.57 16.31 -19.14
N ALA A 187 -1.67 15.96 -18.21
CA ALA A 187 -0.93 16.94 -17.41
C ALA A 187 -0.04 17.86 -18.27
N ALA A 188 0.67 17.31 -19.27
CA ALA A 188 1.51 18.07 -20.19
C ALA A 188 0.69 18.99 -21.12
N GLY A 189 -0.46 18.53 -21.61
CA GLY A 189 -1.38 19.34 -22.40
C GLY A 189 -2.01 20.50 -21.62
N ALA A 190 -2.29 20.29 -20.33
CA ALA A 190 -2.78 21.37 -19.45
C ALA A 190 -1.70 22.42 -19.14
N GLY A 191 -0.43 22.01 -19.01
CA GLY A 191 0.69 22.91 -18.69
C GLY A 191 1.25 23.72 -19.88
N SER A 192 0.96 23.30 -21.13
CA SER A 192 1.46 23.94 -22.35
C SER A 192 0.50 25.00 -22.94
N GLY A 193 -0.49 25.45 -22.16
CA GLY A 193 -1.39 26.52 -22.58
C GLY A 193 -2.60 26.02 -23.36
N GLY A 194 -3.27 24.97 -22.85
CA GLY A 194 -4.69 24.77 -23.13
C GLY A 194 -5.46 25.97 -22.58
N ALA A 195 -5.46 27.07 -23.34
CA ALA A 195 -6.14 28.29 -22.98
C ALA A 195 -7.58 27.94 -22.71
N ILE A 196 -8.03 28.21 -21.48
CA ILE A 196 -9.45 28.43 -21.25
C ILE A 196 -9.78 29.54 -22.24
N SER A 197 -10.52 29.21 -23.30
CA SER A 197 -10.98 30.19 -24.28
C SER A 197 -12.09 30.98 -23.61
N ILE A 198 -11.70 31.88 -22.71
CA ILE A 198 -12.59 32.84 -22.08
C ILE A 198 -12.96 33.79 -23.21
N ASN A 199 -14.23 33.78 -23.62
CA ASN A 199 -14.74 34.70 -24.63
C ASN A 199 -14.27 36.12 -24.28
N GLN A 200 -13.60 36.82 -25.20
CA GLN A 200 -13.05 38.17 -24.92
C GLN A 200 -14.12 39.18 -24.47
N GLY A 201 -15.41 38.86 -24.61
CA GLY A 201 -16.54 39.64 -24.09
C GLY A 201 -17.00 39.31 -22.67
N ALA A 202 -16.43 38.31 -22.00
CA ALA A 202 -16.75 37.96 -20.61
C ALA A 202 -15.70 38.55 -19.67
N GLN A 203 -16.00 39.71 -19.07
CA GLN A 203 -15.23 40.23 -17.93
C GLN A 203 -15.50 39.32 -16.72
N LEU A 204 -14.62 38.34 -16.51
CA LEU A 204 -14.58 37.59 -15.27
C LEU A 204 -13.89 38.44 -14.21
N GLY A 205 -14.49 38.52 -13.02
CA GLY A 205 -13.81 39.14 -11.88
C GLY A 205 -12.53 38.37 -11.53
N ASP A 206 -11.50 39.08 -11.07
CA ASP A 206 -10.19 38.52 -10.74
C ASP A 206 -10.26 37.33 -9.77
N TRP A 207 -11.22 37.33 -8.86
CA TRP A 207 -11.46 36.22 -7.92
C TRP A 207 -11.95 34.94 -8.61
N ILE A 208 -12.70 35.04 -9.71
CA ILE A 208 -13.16 33.89 -10.52
C ILE A 208 -11.97 33.31 -11.29
N LEU A 209 -11.16 34.17 -11.90
CA LEU A 209 -9.94 33.75 -12.60
C LEU A 209 -8.96 33.07 -11.64
N ALA A 210 -8.76 33.63 -10.45
CA ALA A 210 -7.95 33.03 -9.40
C ALA A 210 -8.51 31.66 -8.95
N GLY A 211 -9.82 31.54 -8.75
CA GLY A 211 -10.47 30.28 -8.40
C GLY A 211 -10.28 29.19 -9.46
N ILE A 212 -10.45 29.54 -10.74
CA ILE A 212 -10.22 28.63 -11.87
C ILE A 212 -8.75 28.18 -11.93
N ALA A 213 -7.81 29.10 -11.74
CA ALA A 213 -6.38 28.79 -11.73
C ALA A 213 -6.03 27.80 -10.60
N VAL A 214 -6.57 28.00 -9.39
CA VAL A 214 -6.37 27.07 -8.26
C VAL A 214 -6.92 25.68 -8.58
N LEU A 215 -8.11 25.58 -9.17
CA LEU A 215 -8.71 24.30 -9.57
C LEU A 215 -7.88 23.59 -10.65
N ALA A 216 -7.35 24.34 -11.63
CA ALA A 216 -6.48 23.78 -12.67
C ALA A 216 -5.17 23.22 -12.09
N VAL A 217 -4.53 23.95 -11.16
CA VAL A 217 -3.33 23.47 -10.46
C VAL A 217 -3.64 22.22 -9.63
N ALA A 218 -4.76 22.21 -8.90
CA ALA A 218 -5.17 21.04 -8.11
C ALA A 218 -5.43 19.81 -8.99
N ALA A 219 -6.07 19.99 -10.16
CA ALA A 219 -6.28 18.93 -11.14
C ALA A 219 -4.95 18.41 -11.72
N LEU A 220 -4.01 19.31 -12.04
CA LEU A 220 -2.67 18.94 -12.52
C LEU A 220 -1.91 18.11 -11.48
N VAL A 221 -1.86 18.56 -10.23
CA VAL A 221 -1.23 17.82 -9.13
C VAL A 221 -1.89 16.46 -8.93
N PHE A 222 -3.22 16.38 -9.00
CA PHE A 222 -3.95 15.13 -8.91
C PHE A 222 -3.55 14.14 -10.02
N LEU A 223 -3.43 14.60 -11.26
CA LEU A 223 -3.01 13.79 -12.40
C LEU A 223 -1.56 13.31 -12.27
N ILE A 224 -0.65 14.17 -11.81
CA ILE A 224 0.75 13.79 -11.54
C ILE A 224 0.82 12.68 -10.48
N ILE A 225 0.11 12.85 -9.35
CA ILE A 225 0.07 11.83 -8.30
C ILE A 225 -0.45 10.50 -8.84
N ARG A 226 -1.53 10.53 -9.64
CA ARG A 226 -2.07 9.33 -10.28
C ARG A 226 -1.08 8.68 -11.25
N ALA A 227 -0.35 9.47 -12.04
CA ALA A 227 0.67 8.97 -12.96
C ALA A 227 1.80 8.26 -12.21
N VAL A 228 2.27 8.84 -11.11
CA VAL A 228 3.29 8.23 -10.23
C VAL A 228 2.79 6.92 -9.64
N ILE A 229 1.55 6.88 -9.12
CA ILE A 229 0.96 5.65 -8.57
C ILE A 229 0.90 4.55 -9.64
N ASN A 230 0.42 4.87 -10.85
CA ASN A 230 0.32 3.88 -11.92
C ASN A 230 1.69 3.46 -12.45
N THR A 231 2.70 4.33 -12.39
CA THR A 231 4.10 3.96 -12.68
C THR A 231 4.62 2.93 -11.68
N HIS A 232 4.37 3.13 -10.37
CA HIS A 232 4.73 2.14 -9.36
C HIS A 232 4.00 0.80 -9.57
N ARG A 233 2.69 0.83 -9.86
CA ARG A 233 1.91 -0.37 -10.17
C ARG A 233 2.48 -1.10 -11.40
N ALA A 234 2.76 -0.37 -12.49
CA ALA A 234 3.36 -0.94 -13.69
C ALA A 234 4.68 -1.67 -13.40
N THR A 235 5.59 -1.03 -12.66
CA THR A 235 6.88 -1.63 -12.29
C THR A 235 6.70 -2.85 -11.38
N ALA A 236 5.77 -2.80 -10.44
CA ALA A 236 5.47 -3.92 -9.54
C ALA A 236 4.94 -5.13 -10.30
N TYR A 237 3.89 -4.95 -11.12
CA TYR A 237 3.31 -6.03 -11.91
C TYR A 237 4.31 -6.62 -12.91
N ALA A 238 5.11 -5.79 -13.57
CA ALA A 238 6.14 -6.28 -14.49
C ALA A 238 7.20 -7.15 -13.78
N ARG A 239 7.55 -6.81 -12.54
CA ARG A 239 8.47 -7.61 -11.71
C ARG A 239 7.86 -8.96 -11.35
N GLU A 240 6.57 -8.98 -11.00
CA GLU A 240 5.87 -10.23 -10.70
C GLU A 240 5.68 -11.11 -11.93
N ALA A 241 5.36 -10.52 -13.09
CA ALA A 241 5.27 -11.25 -14.35
C ALA A 241 6.61 -11.89 -14.76
N ALA A 242 7.73 -11.21 -14.49
CA ALA A 242 9.06 -11.77 -14.76
C ALA A 242 9.44 -12.95 -13.84
N ASN A 243 8.78 -13.10 -12.69
CA ASN A 243 9.06 -14.11 -11.68
C ASN A 243 8.02 -15.25 -11.64
N ALA A 244 6.94 -15.16 -12.43
CA ALA A 244 5.87 -16.15 -12.53
C ALA A 244 6.22 -17.25 -13.54
#